data_AF-K2Q253-F1
#
_entry.id   AF-K2Q253-F1
#
_cell.length_a   1.000
_cell.length_b   1.000
_cell.length_c   1.000
_cell.angle_alpha   90.00
_cell.angle_beta   90.00
_cell.angle_gamma   90.00
#
_symmetry.space_group_name_H-M   'P 1'
#
loop_
_entity.id
_entity.type
_entity.pdbx_description
1 polymer ?
#
loop_
_entity_poly.entity_id
_entity_poly.type
_entity_poly.pdbx_seq_one_letter_code
_entity_poly.pdbx_strand_id
1 'polypeptide(L)'
;MSRKLYRWVLGLTLGFIFIIFTFLIILSFDAANETQNWEFLNFDFSKRDNIISAYGGLLGSILSFIAILFVILDLIYQRRQKTLEIEEKEASRIQELKDSLGFIQVYIDKLYKSNINQSKKATDYSNEEIKHPTEMNRMSFYPNTFPKLILDVDKQNIYKAFREFKPGSDWKKAYVDLYKIADFYDKSTKEVTDKHQIHLNKKYKHSSEIAITLDALIDEVSNVRNGLLTAHTAHHSLLLENPYFIIVNDFKERTIVITDERKKKLEDGVDPEEISTGLMEFRMDIVGPLFEGIMQRYNSDHILLPEFNKLLTSSQEFLRQTEKLIKDSNDYASHINYYNNKYLSAESEYQIRLLEISKLLEAFV
;
A
#
# COMPACT_ATOMS: atom_id res chain seq x y z
N MET A 1 -40.63 8.36 25.63
CA MET A 1 -41.37 7.28 26.32
C MET A 1 -40.70 5.95 25.99
N SER A 2 -40.35 5.13 26.99
CA SER A 2 -39.68 3.83 26.72
C SER A 2 -40.62 2.88 25.96
N ARG A 3 -40.07 1.98 25.13
CA ARG A 3 -40.86 0.99 24.37
C ARG A 3 -41.80 0.18 25.27
N LYS A 4 -41.38 -0.11 26.51
CA LYS A 4 -42.20 -0.81 27.51
C LYS A 4 -43.38 0.04 27.98
N LEU A 5 -43.15 1.31 28.31
CA LEU A 5 -44.20 2.20 28.82
C LEU A 5 -45.29 2.47 27.78
N TYR A 6 -44.93 2.61 26.50
CA TYR A 6 -45.90 2.76 25.41
C TYR A 6 -46.83 1.54 25.27
N ARG A 7 -46.27 0.32 25.29
CA ARG A 7 -47.06 -0.92 25.22
C ARG A 7 -48.03 -1.05 26.41
N TRP A 8 -47.58 -0.64 27.60
CA TRP A 8 -48.42 -0.61 28.79
C TRP A 8 -49.56 0.40 28.69
N VAL A 9 -49.28 1.64 28.27
CA VAL A 9 -50.31 2.67 28.10
C VAL A 9 -51.31 2.27 27.02
N LEU A 10 -50.85 1.77 25.87
CA LEU A 10 -51.73 1.28 24.80
C LEU A 10 -52.63 0.14 25.30
N GLY A 11 -52.05 -0.84 25.99
CA GLY A 11 -52.79 -1.98 26.55
C GLY A 11 -53.84 -1.57 27.59
N LEU A 12 -53.49 -0.65 28.50
CA LEU A 12 -54.42 -0.11 29.50
C LEU A 12 -55.56 0.68 28.85
N THR A 13 -55.26 1.48 27.83
CA THR A 13 -56.28 2.32 27.16
C THR A 13 -57.27 1.46 26.38
N LEU A 14 -56.78 0.45 25.66
CA LEU A 14 -57.62 -0.54 24.97
C LEU A 14 -58.47 -1.36 25.96
N GLY A 15 -57.89 -1.76 27.09
CA GLY A 15 -58.61 -2.45 28.16
C GLY A 15 -59.74 -1.60 28.75
N PHE A 16 -59.49 -0.30 28.97
CA PHE A 16 -60.51 0.63 29.48
C PHE A 16 -61.65 0.86 28.49
N ILE A 17 -61.33 1.02 27.20
CA ILE A 17 -62.34 1.13 26.13
C ILE A 17 -63.21 -0.13 26.07
N PHE A 18 -62.61 -1.32 26.19
CA PHE A 18 -63.33 -2.59 26.20
C PHE A 18 -64.31 -2.70 27.39
N ILE A 19 -63.89 -2.28 28.58
CA ILE A 19 -64.74 -2.25 29.78
C ILE A 19 -65.93 -1.31 29.58
N ILE A 20 -65.68 -0.09 29.07
CA ILE A 20 -66.74 0.88 28.77
C ILE A 20 -67.73 0.32 27.76
N PHE A 21 -67.25 -0.31 26.70
CA PHE A 21 -68.11 -0.93 25.69
C PHE A 21 -68.98 -2.04 26.27
N THR A 22 -68.39 -2.89 27.13
CA THR A 22 -69.12 -3.97 27.82
C THR A 22 -70.20 -3.40 28.73
N PHE A 23 -69.89 -2.33 29.48
CA PHE A 23 -70.85 -1.63 30.33
C PHE A 23 -72.00 -1.00 29.53
N LEU A 24 -71.68 -0.38 28.38
CA LEU A 24 -72.69 0.15 27.46
C LEU A 24 -73.62 -0.94 26.93
N ILE A 25 -73.10 -2.12 26.57
CA ILE A 25 -73.92 -3.25 26.13
C ILE A 25 -74.90 -3.67 27.24
N ILE A 26 -74.40 -3.82 28.47
CA ILE A 26 -75.24 -4.20 29.63
C ILE A 26 -76.35 -3.17 29.86
N LEU A 27 -76.01 -1.87 29.89
CA LEU A 27 -77.01 -0.80 30.06
C LEU A 27 -78.01 -0.76 28.90
N SER A 28 -77.58 -1.07 27.68
CA SER A 28 -78.47 -1.14 26.52
C SER A 28 -79.48 -2.26 26.66
N PHE A 29 -79.06 -3.42 27.19
CA PHE A 29 -79.96 -4.53 27.52
C PHE A 29 -80.91 -4.19 28.68
N ASP A 30 -80.41 -3.53 29.72
CA ASP A 30 -81.21 -3.13 30.88
C ASP A 30 -82.30 -2.11 30.49
N ALA A 31 -81.92 -1.07 29.74
CA ALA A 31 -82.85 -0.09 29.18
C ALA A 31 -83.89 -0.73 28.24
N ALA A 32 -83.50 -1.77 27.50
CA ALA A 32 -84.41 -2.47 26.60
C ALA A 32 -85.36 -3.45 27.30
N ASN A 33 -84.95 -4.02 28.45
CA ASN A 33 -85.81 -4.86 29.29
C ASN A 33 -86.87 -4.07 30.05
N GLU A 34 -86.69 -2.76 30.24
CA GLU A 34 -87.72 -1.88 30.84
C GLU A 34 -88.89 -1.56 29.89
N THR A 35 -88.76 -1.84 28.59
CA THR A 35 -89.84 -1.65 27.60
C THR A 35 -90.70 -2.91 27.45
N GLN A 36 -92.01 -2.80 27.69
CA GLN A 36 -92.97 -3.93 27.68
C GLN A 36 -93.16 -4.64 26.33
N ASN A 37 -92.69 -4.06 25.21
CA ASN A 37 -92.72 -4.67 23.87
C ASN A 37 -91.32 -4.61 23.25
N TRP A 38 -90.51 -5.64 23.46
CA TRP A 38 -89.18 -5.76 22.87
C TRP A 38 -89.26 -6.38 21.47
N GLU A 39 -89.74 -5.62 20.49
CA GLU A 39 -89.41 -5.88 19.08
C GLU A 39 -88.09 -5.15 18.79
N PHE A 40 -87.12 -5.83 18.20
CA PHE A 40 -85.82 -5.27 17.86
C PHE A 40 -85.99 -3.97 17.04
N LEU A 41 -85.69 -2.81 17.67
CA LEU A 41 -85.82 -1.44 17.16
C LEU A 41 -87.20 -0.74 17.26
N ASN A 42 -88.20 -1.31 17.94
CA ASN A 42 -89.51 -0.64 18.17
C ASN A 42 -89.65 -0.13 19.62
N PHE A 43 -88.81 0.83 20.00
CA PHE A 43 -88.88 1.46 21.31
C PHE A 43 -90.09 2.42 21.36
N ASP A 44 -91.01 2.23 22.30
CA ASP A 44 -92.10 3.19 22.54
C ASP A 44 -91.57 4.43 23.26
N PHE A 45 -91.29 5.47 22.49
CA PHE A 45 -90.70 6.73 22.95
C PHE A 45 -91.68 7.67 23.69
N SER A 46 -92.98 7.34 23.74
CA SER A 46 -94.02 8.31 24.12
C SER A 46 -94.21 8.55 25.63
N LYS A 47 -93.60 7.74 26.51
CA LYS A 47 -93.87 7.78 27.97
C LYS A 47 -92.67 8.06 28.88
N ARG A 48 -91.43 8.16 28.35
CA ARG A 48 -90.21 8.23 29.18
C ARG A 48 -89.07 9.08 28.58
N ASP A 49 -89.40 10.26 28.03
CA ASP A 49 -88.43 11.18 27.40
C ASP A 49 -87.20 11.48 28.28
N ASN A 50 -87.38 11.65 29.60
CA ASN A 50 -86.28 11.99 30.51
C ASN A 50 -85.23 10.88 30.63
N ILE A 51 -85.62 9.60 30.61
CA ILE A 51 -84.69 8.46 30.76
C ILE A 51 -83.92 8.24 29.46
N ILE A 52 -84.61 8.35 28.33
CA ILE A 52 -84.03 8.16 27.00
C ILE A 52 -83.10 9.32 26.65
N SER A 53 -83.49 10.57 26.95
CA SER A 53 -82.62 11.73 26.79
C SER A 53 -81.38 11.66 27.70
N ALA A 54 -81.53 11.16 28.93
CA ALA A 54 -80.39 10.95 29.84
C ALA A 54 -79.44 9.86 29.32
N TYR A 55 -79.97 8.75 28.80
CA TYR A 55 -79.19 7.68 28.19
C TYR A 55 -78.49 8.12 26.89
N GLY A 56 -79.18 8.86 26.01
CA GLY A 56 -78.58 9.46 24.81
C GLY A 56 -77.48 10.48 25.14
N GLY A 57 -77.69 11.30 26.18
CA GLY A 57 -76.67 12.21 26.71
C GLY A 57 -75.45 11.49 27.30
N LEU A 58 -75.67 10.35 27.99
CA LEU A 58 -74.62 9.50 28.53
C LEU A 58 -73.82 8.80 27.41
N LEU A 59 -74.50 8.27 26.40
CA LEU A 59 -73.87 7.75 25.18
C LEU A 59 -73.03 8.80 24.46
N GLY A 60 -73.59 9.99 24.23
CA GLY A 60 -72.87 11.10 23.60
C GLY A 60 -71.63 11.53 24.40
N SER A 61 -71.74 11.57 25.73
CA SER A 61 -70.63 11.90 26.63
C SER A 61 -69.54 10.83 26.60
N ILE A 62 -69.91 9.54 26.60
CA ILE A 62 -68.97 8.42 26.52
C ILE A 62 -68.27 8.38 25.16
N LEU A 63 -69.01 8.54 24.04
CA LEU A 63 -68.40 8.59 22.71
C LEU A 63 -67.45 9.78 22.57
N SER A 64 -67.81 10.95 23.09
CA SER A 64 -66.94 12.13 23.11
C SER A 64 -65.67 11.86 23.94
N PHE A 65 -65.81 11.23 25.10
CA PHE A 65 -64.66 10.83 25.92
C PHE A 65 -63.75 9.80 25.22
N ILE A 66 -64.32 8.81 24.54
CA ILE A 66 -63.55 7.84 23.73
C ILE A 66 -62.84 8.55 22.57
N ALA A 67 -63.49 9.51 21.90
CA ALA A 67 -62.86 10.31 20.86
C ALA A 67 -61.66 11.11 21.39
N ILE A 68 -61.79 11.72 22.57
CA ILE A 68 -60.68 12.40 23.26
C ILE A 68 -59.54 11.42 23.56
N LEU A 69 -59.85 10.21 24.05
CA LEU A 69 -58.84 9.17 24.30
C LEU A 69 -58.10 8.76 23.02
N PHE A 70 -58.79 8.62 21.89
CA PHE A 70 -58.15 8.33 20.61
C PHE A 70 -57.23 9.46 20.15
N VAL A 71 -57.63 10.72 20.32
CA VAL A 71 -56.77 11.88 20.03
C VAL A 71 -55.51 11.87 20.91
N ILE A 72 -55.63 11.55 22.20
CA ILE A 72 -54.49 11.42 23.11
C ILE A 72 -53.56 10.28 22.67
N LEU A 73 -54.12 9.12 22.32
CA LEU A 73 -53.36 7.98 21.81
C LEU A 73 -52.61 8.32 20.53
N ASP A 74 -53.26 9.02 19.60
CA ASP A 74 -52.64 9.45 18.34
C ASP A 74 -51.48 10.42 18.59
N LEU A 75 -51.64 11.40 19.48
CA LEU A 75 -50.55 12.30 19.89
C LEU A 75 -49.36 11.54 20.50
N ILE A 76 -49.62 10.52 21.31
CA ILE A 76 -48.58 9.66 21.90
C ILE A 76 -47.89 8.84 20.80
N TYR A 77 -48.64 8.29 19.85
CA TYR A 77 -48.12 7.53 18.72
C TYR A 77 -47.22 8.39 17.83
N GLN A 78 -47.69 9.57 17.41
CA GLN A 78 -46.92 10.52 16.61
C GLN A 78 -45.61 10.93 17.31
N ARG A 79 -45.63 11.18 18.62
CA ARG A 79 -44.41 11.44 19.41
C ARG A 79 -43.46 10.25 19.39
N ARG A 80 -43.97 9.01 19.50
CA ARG A 80 -43.13 7.81 19.46
C ARG A 80 -42.55 7.57 18.07
N GLN A 81 -43.31 7.80 17.01
CA GLN A 81 -42.84 7.68 15.62
C GLN A 81 -41.69 8.65 15.34
N LYS A 82 -41.83 9.94 15.72
CA LYS A 82 -40.73 10.91 15.64
C LYS A 82 -39.50 10.47 16.44
N THR A 83 -39.69 9.87 17.61
CA THR A 83 -38.57 9.36 18.42
C THR A 83 -37.87 8.20 17.72
N LEU A 84 -38.63 7.27 17.11
CA LEU A 84 -38.09 6.14 16.34
C LEU A 84 -37.31 6.62 15.11
N GLU A 85 -37.84 7.58 14.37
CA GLU A 85 -37.14 8.16 13.21
C GLU A 85 -35.82 8.82 13.61
N ILE A 86 -35.77 9.48 14.77
CA ILE A 86 -34.52 10.04 15.32
C ILE A 86 -33.56 8.92 15.75
N GLU A 87 -34.05 7.90 16.46
CA GLU A 87 -33.26 6.72 16.87
C GLU A 87 -32.64 6.01 15.64
N GLU A 88 -33.42 5.82 14.57
CA GLU A 88 -32.97 5.17 13.32
C GLU A 88 -31.99 6.03 12.53
N LYS A 89 -32.25 7.34 12.40
CA LYS A 89 -31.29 8.26 11.76
C LYS A 89 -29.97 8.31 12.49
N GLU A 90 -30.00 8.31 13.82
CA GLU A 90 -28.78 8.31 14.63
C GLU A 90 -28.03 6.99 14.52
N ALA A 91 -28.74 5.85 14.50
CA ALA A 91 -28.14 4.54 14.27
C ALA A 91 -27.49 4.45 12.87
N SER A 92 -28.17 4.94 11.83
CA SER A 92 -27.64 5.00 10.46
C SER A 92 -26.39 5.87 10.40
N ARG A 93 -26.41 7.06 11.01
CA ARG A 93 -25.26 7.96 11.10
C ARG A 93 -24.08 7.29 11.79
N ILE A 94 -24.30 6.61 12.92
CA ILE A 94 -23.24 5.90 13.65
C ILE A 94 -22.66 4.78 12.78
N GLN A 95 -23.50 4.04 12.06
CA GLN A 95 -23.04 2.97 11.17
C GLN A 95 -22.20 3.52 10.01
N GLU A 96 -22.64 4.60 9.35
CA GLU A 96 -21.87 5.26 8.29
C GLU A 96 -20.48 5.70 8.75
N LEU A 97 -20.38 6.22 9.98
CA LEU A 97 -19.10 6.61 10.56
C LEU A 97 -18.21 5.39 10.86
N LYS A 98 -18.77 4.27 11.33
CA LYS A 98 -18.03 3.02 11.52
C LYS A 98 -17.53 2.45 10.21
N ASP A 99 -18.40 2.37 9.20
CA ASP A 99 -18.05 1.86 7.87
C ASP A 99 -16.90 2.69 7.27
N SER A 100 -16.94 4.01 7.47
CA SER A 100 -15.88 4.92 7.03
C SER A 100 -14.52 4.64 7.71
N LEU A 101 -14.52 4.34 9.02
CA LEU A 101 -13.29 3.90 9.70
C LEU A 101 -12.83 2.53 9.22
N GLY A 102 -13.77 1.61 8.96
CA GLY A 102 -13.49 0.29 8.39
C GLY A 102 -12.82 0.36 7.02
N PHE A 103 -13.30 1.21 6.12
CA PHE A 103 -12.66 1.42 4.82
C PHE A 103 -11.23 1.94 4.96
N ILE A 104 -11.03 2.95 5.82
CA ILE A 104 -9.70 3.50 6.08
C ILE A 104 -8.77 2.44 6.69
N GLN A 105 -9.24 1.64 7.64
CA GLN A 105 -8.45 0.57 8.24
C GLN A 105 -7.99 -0.45 7.19
N VAL A 106 -8.89 -0.89 6.30
CA VAL A 106 -8.54 -1.80 5.21
C VAL A 106 -7.46 -1.19 4.31
N TYR A 107 -7.54 0.10 3.99
CA TYR A 107 -6.52 0.76 3.19
C TYR A 107 -5.18 0.89 3.92
N ILE A 108 -5.21 1.18 5.23
CA ILE A 108 -4.02 1.22 6.09
C ILE A 108 -3.32 -0.14 6.11
N ASP A 109 -4.05 -1.23 6.32
CA ASP A 109 -3.48 -2.58 6.38
C ASP A 109 -2.87 -3.02 5.04
N LYS A 110 -3.54 -2.67 3.94
CA LYS A 110 -3.03 -2.94 2.59
C LYS A 110 -1.80 -2.09 2.27
N LEU A 111 -1.80 -0.82 2.67
CA LEU A 111 -0.64 0.06 2.56
C LEU A 111 0.56 -0.50 3.34
N TYR A 112 0.36 -0.88 4.61
CA TYR A 112 1.38 -1.50 5.43
C TYR A 112 1.98 -2.74 4.76
N LYS A 113 1.14 -3.71 4.36
CA LYS A 113 1.60 -4.94 3.69
C LYS A 113 2.35 -4.64 2.39
N SER A 114 1.89 -3.67 1.61
CA SER A 114 2.56 -3.26 0.37
C SER A 114 3.95 -2.69 0.65
N ASN A 115 4.09 -1.85 1.69
CA ASN A 115 5.36 -1.25 2.06
C ASN A 115 6.36 -2.30 2.56
N ILE A 116 5.92 -3.26 3.37
CA ILE A 116 6.77 -4.37 3.83
C ILE A 116 7.25 -5.23 2.65
N ASN A 117 6.37 -5.54 1.70
CA ASN A 117 6.76 -6.28 0.49
C ASN A 117 7.77 -5.49 -0.35
N GLN A 118 7.58 -4.17 -0.50
CA GLN A 118 8.53 -3.31 -1.19
C GLN A 118 9.87 -3.23 -0.44
N SER A 119 9.83 -3.24 0.90
CA SER A 119 11.03 -3.23 1.74
C SER A 119 11.90 -4.45 1.52
N LYS A 120 11.29 -5.65 1.45
CA LYS A 120 12.00 -6.89 1.12
C LYS A 120 12.70 -6.80 -0.23
N LYS A 121 11.98 -6.35 -1.27
CA LYS A 121 12.56 -6.18 -2.62
C LYS A 121 13.69 -5.15 -2.65
N ALA A 122 13.58 -4.07 -1.89
CA ALA A 122 14.62 -3.06 -1.78
C ALA A 122 15.89 -3.63 -1.12
N THR A 123 15.74 -4.46 -0.09
CA THR A 123 16.86 -5.18 0.54
C THR A 123 17.52 -6.14 -0.44
N ASP A 124 16.72 -6.98 -1.12
CA ASP A 124 17.23 -7.94 -2.11
C ASP A 124 17.98 -7.22 -3.24
N TYR A 125 17.41 -6.13 -3.76
CA TYR A 125 18.05 -5.26 -4.75
C TYR A 125 19.40 -4.73 -4.25
N SER A 126 19.44 -4.10 -3.08
CA SER A 126 20.68 -3.49 -2.57
C SER A 126 21.78 -4.52 -2.33
N ASN A 127 21.43 -5.72 -1.85
CA ASN A 127 22.40 -6.80 -1.63
C ASN A 127 23.02 -7.26 -2.95
N GLU A 128 22.19 -7.48 -3.98
CA GLU A 128 22.67 -7.86 -5.30
C GLU A 128 23.47 -6.73 -5.98
N GLU A 129 23.06 -5.46 -5.81
CA GLU A 129 23.80 -4.31 -6.35
C GLU A 129 25.19 -4.16 -5.71
N ILE A 130 25.35 -4.49 -4.43
CA ILE A 130 26.66 -4.48 -3.74
C ILE A 130 27.54 -5.66 -4.18
N LYS A 131 26.92 -6.83 -4.36
CA LYS A 131 27.62 -8.07 -4.71
C LYS A 131 28.05 -8.09 -6.19
N HIS A 132 27.19 -7.57 -7.07
CA HIS A 132 27.38 -7.55 -8.52
C HIS A 132 27.25 -6.12 -9.08
N PRO A 133 28.12 -5.18 -8.67
CA PRO A 133 27.94 -3.75 -8.93
C PRO A 133 28.06 -3.36 -10.40
N THR A 134 28.74 -4.16 -11.23
CA THR A 134 28.85 -3.89 -12.67
C THR A 134 27.71 -4.46 -13.50
N GLU A 135 26.85 -5.30 -12.92
CA GLU A 135 25.76 -5.98 -13.61
C GLU A 135 24.46 -5.16 -13.55
N MET A 136 23.60 -5.26 -14.57
CA MET A 136 22.33 -4.56 -14.55
C MET A 136 21.35 -5.24 -13.59
N ASN A 137 21.08 -4.59 -12.46
CA ASN A 137 20.11 -5.04 -11.48
C ASN A 137 18.87 -4.16 -11.55
N ARG A 138 17.67 -4.75 -11.56
CA ARG A 138 16.40 -4.01 -11.65
C ARG A 138 15.54 -4.29 -10.43
N MET A 139 15.03 -3.23 -9.80
CA MET A 139 14.02 -3.36 -8.76
C MET A 139 12.62 -3.18 -9.36
N SER A 140 11.72 -4.12 -9.08
CA SER A 140 10.31 -3.96 -9.40
C SER A 140 9.61 -3.15 -8.31
N PHE A 141 8.91 -2.08 -8.72
CA PHE A 141 8.04 -1.29 -7.85
C PHE A 141 6.61 -1.80 -7.97
N TYR A 142 5.97 -2.08 -6.83
CA TYR A 142 4.54 -2.35 -6.85
C TYR A 142 3.75 -1.05 -6.97
N PRO A 143 2.77 -0.96 -7.88
CA PRO A 143 1.85 0.17 -7.91
C PRO A 143 1.04 0.17 -6.60
N ASN A 144 1.34 1.13 -5.73
CA ASN A 144 0.67 1.27 -4.44
C ASN A 144 -0.31 2.44 -4.48
N THR A 145 -1.58 2.14 -4.75
CA THR A 145 -2.64 3.15 -4.82
C THR A 145 -3.26 3.49 -3.47
N PHE A 146 -2.95 2.72 -2.42
CA PHE A 146 -3.57 2.89 -1.10
C PHE A 146 -3.29 4.23 -0.42
N PRO A 147 -2.09 4.85 -0.53
CA PRO A 147 -1.87 6.21 -0.03
C PRO A 147 -2.86 7.20 -0.65
N LYS A 148 -3.00 7.18 -1.98
CA LYS A 148 -3.95 8.02 -2.69
C LYS A 148 -5.40 7.75 -2.30
N LEU A 149 -5.79 6.48 -2.19
CA LEU A 149 -7.13 6.11 -1.74
C LEU A 149 -7.45 6.67 -0.34
N ILE A 150 -6.49 6.64 0.60
CA ILE A 150 -6.66 7.27 1.92
C ILE A 150 -6.85 8.80 1.78
N LEU A 151 -6.10 9.45 0.90
CA LEU A 151 -6.19 10.89 0.66
C LEU A 151 -7.50 11.32 -0.01
N ASP A 152 -8.07 10.46 -0.86
CA ASP A 152 -9.27 10.71 -1.66
C ASP A 152 -10.58 10.46 -0.88
N VAL A 153 -10.53 9.71 0.23
CA VAL A 153 -11.70 9.53 1.12
C VAL A 153 -12.13 10.87 1.73
N ASP A 154 -13.44 11.05 1.96
CA ASP A 154 -14.01 12.25 2.58
C ASP A 154 -13.41 12.51 3.97
N LYS A 155 -12.44 13.43 4.00
CA LYS A 155 -11.71 13.86 5.21
C LYS A 155 -12.64 14.40 6.27
N GLN A 156 -13.73 15.07 5.89
CA GLN A 156 -14.69 15.58 6.86
C GLN A 156 -15.42 14.44 7.55
N ASN A 157 -15.79 13.40 6.81
CA ASN A 157 -16.46 12.24 7.37
C ASN A 157 -15.53 11.44 8.28
N ILE A 158 -14.29 11.22 7.87
CA ILE A 158 -13.27 10.58 8.72
C ILE A 158 -13.01 11.39 9.98
N TYR A 159 -12.87 12.71 9.89
CA TYR A 159 -12.71 13.56 11.07
C TYR A 159 -13.90 13.47 12.02
N LYS A 160 -15.14 13.46 11.49
CA LYS A 160 -16.35 13.26 12.30
C LYS A 160 -16.33 11.90 13.00
N ALA A 161 -15.93 10.84 12.32
CA ALA A 161 -15.85 9.50 12.88
C ALA A 161 -14.80 9.43 14.01
N PHE A 162 -13.59 9.96 13.77
CA PHE A 162 -12.55 10.07 14.79
C PHE A 162 -13.00 10.89 16.01
N ARG A 163 -13.78 11.96 15.79
CA ARG A 163 -14.32 12.79 16.88
C ARG A 163 -15.42 12.09 17.69
N GLU A 164 -16.28 11.32 17.02
CA GLU A 164 -17.37 10.56 17.63
C GLU A 164 -16.83 9.43 18.51
N PHE A 165 -15.97 8.59 17.93
CA PHE A 165 -15.50 7.37 18.57
C PHE A 165 -14.25 7.57 19.44
N LYS A 166 -13.48 8.65 19.19
CA LYS A 166 -12.24 8.99 19.91
C LYS A 166 -11.34 7.77 20.12
N PRO A 167 -10.84 7.15 19.03
CA PRO A 167 -9.97 5.99 19.10
C PRO A 167 -8.66 6.37 19.82
N GLY A 168 -8.59 6.10 21.13
CA GLY A 168 -7.45 6.41 21.99
C GLY A 168 -7.45 7.84 22.57
N SER A 169 -6.51 8.08 23.49
CA SER A 169 -6.37 9.35 24.22
C SER A 169 -5.95 10.53 23.33
N ASP A 170 -5.23 10.27 22.24
CA ASP A 170 -4.75 11.28 21.28
C ASP A 170 -5.25 11.04 19.84
N TRP A 171 -6.55 10.79 19.72
CA TRP A 171 -7.20 10.52 18.42
C TRP A 171 -6.95 11.62 17.36
N LYS A 172 -6.74 12.87 17.78
CA LYS A 172 -6.44 13.99 16.87
C LYS A 172 -5.09 13.82 16.20
N LYS A 173 -4.08 13.40 16.98
CA LYS A 173 -2.76 13.10 16.44
C LYS A 173 -2.83 11.92 15.48
N ALA A 174 -3.57 10.85 15.82
CA ALA A 174 -3.76 9.70 14.93
C ALA A 174 -4.40 10.10 13.60
N TYR A 175 -5.42 10.96 13.61
CA TYR A 175 -6.02 11.52 12.40
C TYR A 175 -5.00 12.31 11.55
N VAL A 176 -4.22 13.18 12.17
CA VAL A 176 -3.21 13.98 11.45
C VAL A 176 -2.10 13.10 10.89
N ASP A 177 -1.63 12.13 11.67
CA ASP A 177 -0.55 11.22 11.27
C ASP A 177 -0.99 10.32 10.11
N LEU A 178 -2.26 9.85 10.08
CA LEU A 178 -2.81 9.10 8.95
C LEU A 178 -2.60 9.84 7.61
N TYR A 179 -3.05 11.09 7.54
CA TYR A 179 -2.96 11.87 6.31
C TYR A 179 -1.53 12.31 5.98
N LYS A 180 -0.69 12.58 6.99
CA LYS A 180 0.74 12.87 6.77
C LYS A 180 1.48 11.67 6.20
N ILE A 181 1.24 10.49 6.75
CA ILE A 181 1.86 9.24 6.29
C ILE A 181 1.38 8.90 4.88
N ALA A 182 0.09 9.04 4.59
CA ALA A 182 -0.45 8.82 3.26
C ALA A 182 0.11 9.81 2.22
N ASP A 183 0.18 11.11 2.54
CA ASP A 183 0.77 12.12 1.65
C ASP A 183 2.27 11.86 1.39
N PHE A 184 3.00 11.44 2.42
CA PHE A 184 4.39 11.05 2.27
C PHE A 184 4.55 9.88 1.29
N TYR A 185 3.81 8.78 1.46
CA TYR A 185 3.95 7.60 0.60
C TYR A 185 3.49 7.83 -0.83
N ASP A 186 2.45 8.65 -1.04
CA ASP A 186 1.98 9.01 -2.38
C ASP A 186 3.09 9.73 -3.18
N LYS A 187 3.79 10.67 -2.53
CA LYS A 187 4.86 11.44 -3.16
C LYS A 187 6.17 10.65 -3.27
N SER A 188 6.56 9.96 -2.20
CA SER A 188 7.87 9.31 -2.11
C SER A 188 7.98 8.11 -3.04
N THR A 189 6.89 7.36 -3.26
CA THR A 189 6.89 6.23 -4.20
C THR A 189 7.30 6.69 -5.60
N LYS A 190 6.71 7.78 -6.09
CA LYS A 190 7.05 8.35 -7.41
C LYS A 190 8.51 8.80 -7.47
N GLU A 191 8.96 9.52 -6.45
CA GLU A 191 10.34 10.03 -6.38
C GLU A 191 11.38 8.89 -6.42
N VAL A 192 11.15 7.80 -5.66
CA VAL A 192 12.07 6.66 -5.64
C VAL A 192 12.07 5.92 -6.98
N THR A 193 10.91 5.73 -7.61
CA THR A 193 10.82 5.13 -8.94
C THR A 193 11.57 5.95 -9.99
N ASP A 194 11.38 7.27 -10.00
CA ASP A 194 12.07 8.18 -10.93
C ASP A 194 13.59 8.14 -10.70
N LYS A 195 14.04 8.20 -9.44
CA LYS A 195 15.47 8.09 -9.08
C LYS A 195 16.06 6.75 -9.50
N HIS A 196 15.32 5.65 -9.38
CA HIS A 196 15.77 4.33 -9.83
C HIS A 196 15.95 4.27 -11.33
N GLN A 197 14.99 4.79 -12.10
CA GLN A 197 15.14 4.84 -13.55
C GLN A 197 16.34 5.68 -13.98
N ILE A 198 16.59 6.80 -13.30
CA ILE A 198 17.78 7.63 -13.55
C ILE A 198 19.07 6.84 -13.26
N HIS A 199 19.13 6.08 -12.15
CA HIS A 199 20.27 5.22 -11.83
C HIS A 199 20.50 4.17 -12.92
N LEU A 200 19.46 3.42 -13.32
CA LEU A 200 19.55 2.41 -14.37
C LEU A 200 20.08 2.98 -15.68
N ASN A 201 19.56 4.13 -16.10
CA ASN A 201 19.99 4.78 -17.34
C ASN A 201 21.46 5.23 -17.28
N LYS A 202 21.88 5.79 -16.14
CA LYS A 202 23.28 6.20 -15.92
C LYS A 202 24.21 4.99 -15.90
N LYS A 203 23.85 3.94 -15.17
CA LYS A 203 24.60 2.69 -15.05
C LYS A 203 24.79 2.06 -16.43
N TYR A 204 23.70 1.89 -17.18
CA TYR A 204 23.75 1.35 -18.53
C TYR A 204 24.69 2.15 -19.44
N LYS A 205 24.52 3.49 -19.47
CA LYS A 205 25.37 4.37 -20.28
C LYS A 205 26.85 4.23 -19.93
N HIS A 206 27.18 4.27 -18.63
CA HIS A 206 28.55 4.17 -18.16
C HIS A 206 29.15 2.79 -18.45
N SER A 207 28.40 1.71 -18.26
CA SER A 207 28.81 0.36 -18.67
C SER A 207 29.09 0.26 -20.17
N SER A 208 28.28 0.90 -21.03
CA SER A 208 28.53 0.95 -22.48
C SER A 208 29.82 1.72 -22.83
N GLU A 209 30.09 2.84 -22.15
CA GLU A 209 31.34 3.59 -22.33
C GLU A 209 32.57 2.77 -21.92
N ILE A 210 32.46 2.00 -20.83
CA ILE A 210 33.52 1.08 -20.39
C ILE A 210 33.72 -0.05 -21.39
N ALA A 211 32.64 -0.62 -21.94
CA ALA A 211 32.71 -1.66 -22.95
C ALA A 211 33.45 -1.19 -24.22
N ILE A 212 33.17 0.03 -24.71
CA ILE A 212 33.90 0.63 -25.84
C ILE A 212 35.40 0.78 -25.52
N THR A 213 35.72 1.16 -24.27
CA THR A 213 37.11 1.27 -23.82
C THR A 213 37.80 -0.10 -23.79
N LEU A 214 37.09 -1.14 -23.38
CA LEU A 214 37.59 -2.51 -23.38
C LEU A 214 37.86 -3.01 -24.80
N ASP A 215 36.95 -2.80 -25.74
CA ASP A 215 37.13 -3.19 -27.14
C ASP A 215 38.38 -2.53 -27.74
N ALA A 216 38.53 -1.22 -27.53
CA ALA A 216 39.72 -0.50 -27.97
C ALA A 216 41.01 -1.04 -27.32
N LEU A 217 40.97 -1.40 -26.04
CA LEU A 217 42.11 -2.01 -25.35
C LEU A 217 42.45 -3.40 -25.93
N ILE A 218 41.46 -4.23 -26.22
CA ILE A 218 41.65 -5.55 -26.83
C ILE A 218 42.34 -5.43 -28.21
N ASP A 219 41.91 -4.46 -29.02
CA ASP A 219 42.52 -4.16 -30.31
C ASP A 219 43.96 -3.66 -30.16
N GLU A 220 44.21 -2.76 -29.21
CA GLU A 220 45.55 -2.26 -28.92
C GLU A 220 46.50 -3.39 -28.48
N VAL A 221 46.08 -4.24 -27.54
CA VAL A 221 46.88 -5.38 -27.08
C VAL A 221 47.18 -6.33 -28.23
N SER A 222 46.19 -6.59 -29.09
CA SER A 222 46.35 -7.47 -30.26
C SER A 222 47.37 -6.91 -31.26
N ASN A 223 47.35 -5.60 -31.51
CA ASN A 223 48.31 -4.92 -32.38
C ASN A 223 49.74 -5.00 -31.82
N VAL A 224 49.91 -4.75 -30.52
CA VAL A 224 51.23 -4.85 -29.86
C VAL A 224 51.76 -6.28 -29.91
N ARG A 225 50.92 -7.26 -29.60
CA ARG A 225 51.26 -8.69 -29.68
C ARG A 225 51.70 -9.09 -31.08
N ASN A 226 50.96 -8.69 -32.12
CA ASN A 226 51.28 -9.00 -33.51
C ASN A 226 52.56 -8.29 -33.98
N GLY A 227 52.82 -7.07 -33.50
CA GLY A 227 54.08 -6.37 -33.72
C GLY A 227 55.27 -7.14 -33.14
N LEU A 228 55.16 -7.61 -31.89
CA LEU A 228 56.19 -8.43 -31.25
C LEU A 228 56.43 -9.76 -31.97
N LEU A 229 55.37 -10.44 -32.42
CA LEU A 229 55.44 -11.66 -33.23
C LEU A 229 56.21 -11.42 -34.53
N THR A 230 55.88 -10.34 -35.24
CA THR A 230 56.52 -9.99 -36.51
C THR A 230 58.00 -9.69 -36.31
N ALA A 231 58.35 -8.94 -35.26
CA ALA A 231 59.74 -8.59 -34.94
C ALA A 231 60.63 -9.79 -34.56
N HIS A 232 60.05 -10.91 -34.11
CA HIS A 232 60.79 -12.10 -33.65
C HIS A 232 60.52 -13.36 -34.49
N THR A 233 60.00 -13.20 -35.73
CA THR A 233 59.62 -14.32 -36.62
C THR A 233 60.75 -15.32 -36.90
N ALA A 234 62.02 -14.91 -36.81
CA ALA A 234 63.18 -15.78 -37.01
C ALA A 234 63.64 -16.55 -35.75
N HIS A 235 63.19 -16.17 -34.54
CA HIS A 235 63.68 -16.72 -33.27
C HIS A 235 62.54 -16.97 -32.28
N HIS A 236 61.69 -17.95 -32.60
CA HIS A 236 60.46 -18.24 -31.84
C HIS A 236 60.71 -18.62 -30.37
N SER A 237 61.83 -19.25 -30.04
CA SER A 237 62.19 -19.58 -28.65
C SER A 237 62.48 -18.35 -27.79
N LEU A 238 63.10 -17.31 -28.37
CA LEU A 238 63.40 -16.06 -27.67
C LEU A 238 62.14 -15.20 -27.45
N LEU A 239 61.10 -15.41 -28.27
CA LEU A 239 59.83 -14.71 -28.11
C LEU A 239 59.07 -15.16 -26.86
N LEU A 240 59.11 -16.45 -26.54
CA LEU A 240 58.46 -17.01 -25.34
C LEU A 240 59.17 -16.60 -24.05
N GLU A 241 60.44 -16.21 -24.13
CA GLU A 241 61.20 -15.64 -23.02
C GLU A 241 61.06 -14.11 -22.92
N ASN A 242 60.44 -13.47 -23.92
CA ASN A 242 60.26 -12.03 -23.93
C ASN A 242 59.16 -11.63 -22.93
N PRO A 243 59.50 -10.89 -21.86
CA PRO A 243 58.54 -10.58 -20.79
C PRO A 243 57.39 -9.69 -21.25
N TYR A 244 57.62 -8.83 -22.25
CA TYR A 244 56.56 -8.01 -22.85
C TYR A 244 55.58 -8.87 -23.65
N PHE A 245 56.07 -9.90 -24.36
CA PHE A 245 55.22 -10.82 -25.11
C PHE A 245 54.37 -11.68 -24.19
N ILE A 246 54.95 -12.19 -23.10
CA ILE A 246 54.22 -12.98 -22.08
C ILE A 246 53.00 -12.20 -21.58
N ILE A 247 53.18 -10.94 -21.17
CA ILE A 247 52.10 -10.09 -20.63
C ILE A 247 50.94 -9.95 -21.62
N VAL A 248 51.22 -9.61 -22.89
CA VAL A 248 50.16 -9.41 -23.89
C VAL A 248 49.57 -10.73 -24.41
N ASN A 249 50.32 -11.83 -24.34
CA ASN A 249 49.84 -13.16 -24.70
C ASN A 249 48.91 -13.71 -23.62
N ASP A 250 49.25 -13.56 -22.34
CA ASP A 250 48.41 -13.95 -21.21
C ASP A 250 47.06 -13.24 -21.25
N PHE A 251 47.05 -11.93 -21.55
CA PHE A 251 45.81 -11.18 -21.77
C PHE A 251 44.95 -11.81 -22.86
N LYS A 252 45.56 -12.18 -23.99
CA LYS A 252 44.85 -12.78 -25.13
C LYS A 252 44.28 -14.15 -24.77
N GLU A 253 45.07 -15.01 -24.13
CA GLU A 253 44.64 -16.35 -23.73
C GLU A 253 43.46 -16.28 -22.76
N ARG A 254 43.54 -15.42 -21.73
CA ARG A 254 42.44 -15.23 -20.78
C ARG A 254 41.17 -14.68 -21.43
N THR A 255 41.32 -13.78 -22.39
CA THR A 255 40.18 -13.25 -23.17
C THR A 255 39.47 -14.37 -23.96
N ILE A 256 40.25 -15.30 -24.53
CA ILE A 256 39.69 -16.47 -25.24
C ILE A 256 38.96 -17.38 -24.27
N VAL A 257 39.56 -17.72 -23.13
CA VAL A 257 38.96 -18.58 -22.10
C VAL A 257 37.59 -18.03 -21.68
N ILE A 258 37.52 -16.75 -21.29
CA ILE A 258 36.26 -16.11 -20.87
C ILE A 258 35.22 -16.11 -22.00
N THR A 259 35.65 -15.85 -23.24
CA THR A 259 34.73 -15.84 -24.39
C THR A 259 34.18 -17.24 -24.70
N ASP A 260 35.01 -18.27 -24.62
CA ASP A 260 34.62 -19.65 -24.91
C ASP A 260 33.77 -20.25 -23.78
N GLU A 261 34.06 -19.94 -22.52
CA GLU A 261 33.20 -20.30 -21.38
C GLU A 261 31.79 -19.71 -21.53
N ARG A 262 31.68 -18.47 -22.02
CA ARG A 262 30.39 -17.82 -22.29
C ARG A 262 29.64 -18.48 -23.44
N LYS A 263 30.32 -18.79 -24.55
CA LYS A 263 29.71 -19.53 -25.66
C LYS A 263 29.19 -20.88 -25.21
N LYS A 264 29.97 -21.61 -24.41
CA LYS A 264 29.57 -22.91 -23.86
C LYS A 264 28.31 -22.80 -23.00
N LYS A 265 28.21 -21.79 -22.12
CA LYS A 265 26.99 -21.56 -21.32
C LYS A 265 25.76 -21.28 -22.20
N LEU A 266 25.93 -20.53 -23.30
CA LEU A 266 24.86 -20.30 -24.28
C LEU A 266 24.44 -21.60 -24.98
N GLU A 267 25.41 -22.43 -25.38
CA GLU A 267 25.17 -23.72 -26.01
C GLU A 267 24.49 -24.72 -25.06
N ASP A 268 24.81 -24.64 -23.77
CA ASP A 268 24.21 -25.44 -22.69
C ASP A 268 22.78 -24.96 -22.31
N GLY A 269 22.26 -23.91 -22.97
CA GLY A 269 20.89 -23.42 -22.80
C GLY A 269 20.69 -22.49 -21.60
N VAL A 270 21.76 -21.94 -21.03
CA VAL A 270 21.67 -20.91 -19.99
C VAL A 270 21.12 -19.63 -20.62
N ASP A 271 20.17 -18.98 -19.94
CA ASP A 271 19.60 -17.72 -20.41
C ASP A 271 20.71 -16.67 -20.58
N PRO A 272 20.82 -15.98 -21.72
CA PRO A 272 21.76 -14.89 -21.90
C PRO A 272 21.72 -13.82 -20.79
N GLU A 273 20.57 -13.62 -20.13
CA GLU A 273 20.43 -12.73 -18.97
C GLU A 273 21.10 -13.29 -17.69
N GLU A 274 21.30 -14.60 -17.59
CA GLU A 274 21.98 -15.28 -16.47
C GLU A 274 23.49 -15.46 -16.70
N ILE A 275 23.96 -15.29 -17.94
CA ILE A 275 25.38 -15.32 -18.28
C ILE A 275 25.95 -13.95 -17.94
N SER A 276 26.61 -13.84 -16.78
CA SER A 276 27.22 -12.60 -16.29
C SER A 276 27.93 -11.84 -17.42
N THR A 277 27.38 -10.66 -17.75
CA THR A 277 28.02 -9.66 -18.60
C THR A 277 28.94 -8.75 -17.78
N GLY A 278 29.35 -9.19 -16.59
CA GLY A 278 30.02 -8.36 -15.61
C GLY A 278 31.35 -7.84 -16.13
N LEU A 279 31.48 -6.52 -16.18
CA LEU A 279 32.78 -5.86 -16.38
C LEU A 279 33.79 -6.25 -15.29
N MET A 280 33.31 -6.77 -14.15
CA MET A 280 34.14 -7.24 -13.05
C MET A 280 35.08 -8.39 -13.44
N GLU A 281 34.61 -9.36 -14.23
CA GLU A 281 35.42 -10.49 -14.70
C GLU A 281 36.59 -9.97 -15.58
N PHE A 282 36.29 -9.09 -16.54
CA PHE A 282 37.32 -8.44 -17.35
C PHE A 282 38.26 -7.58 -16.51
N ARG A 283 37.76 -6.86 -15.51
CA ARG A 283 38.58 -6.05 -14.61
C ARG A 283 39.56 -6.90 -13.82
N MET A 284 39.09 -7.98 -13.19
CA MET A 284 39.88 -8.78 -12.28
C MET A 284 40.83 -9.75 -13.00
N ASP A 285 40.35 -10.39 -14.06
CA ASP A 285 41.06 -11.53 -14.63
C ASP A 285 41.84 -11.17 -15.90
N ILE A 286 41.52 -10.05 -16.55
CA ILE A 286 42.11 -9.65 -17.84
C ILE A 286 42.89 -8.33 -17.71
N VAL A 287 42.21 -7.23 -17.40
CA VAL A 287 42.81 -5.88 -17.45
C VAL A 287 43.68 -5.59 -16.22
N GLY A 288 43.29 -6.07 -15.03
CA GLY A 288 44.10 -5.96 -13.82
C GLY A 288 45.48 -6.62 -13.98
N PRO A 289 45.55 -7.91 -14.36
CA PRO A 289 46.82 -8.60 -14.60
C PRO A 289 47.66 -7.96 -15.71
N LEU A 290 47.04 -7.45 -16.78
CA LEU A 290 47.75 -6.67 -17.80
C LEU A 290 48.41 -5.43 -17.18
N PHE A 291 47.64 -4.61 -16.46
CA PHE A 291 48.15 -3.41 -15.80
C PHE A 291 49.31 -3.75 -14.83
N GLU A 292 49.13 -4.76 -13.98
CA GLU A 292 50.14 -5.21 -13.02
C GLU A 292 51.41 -5.71 -13.72
N GLY A 293 51.27 -6.51 -14.78
CA GLY A 293 52.40 -6.99 -15.57
C GLY A 293 53.20 -5.85 -16.18
N ILE A 294 52.53 -4.85 -16.79
CA ILE A 294 53.22 -3.68 -17.36
C ILE A 294 53.90 -2.85 -16.27
N MET A 295 53.24 -2.64 -15.13
CA MET A 295 53.80 -1.91 -14.00
C MET A 295 55.03 -2.60 -13.40
N GLN A 296 55.04 -3.93 -13.32
CA GLN A 296 56.22 -4.69 -12.89
C GLN A 296 57.42 -4.45 -13.81
N ARG A 297 57.20 -4.41 -15.14
CA ARG A 297 58.26 -4.07 -16.10
C ARG A 297 58.77 -2.65 -15.92
N TYR A 298 57.88 -1.68 -15.77
CA TYR A 298 58.27 -0.30 -15.51
C TYR A 298 59.10 -0.18 -14.23
N ASN A 299 58.70 -0.86 -13.15
CA ASN A 299 59.41 -0.82 -11.88
C ASN A 299 60.79 -1.48 -11.95
N SER A 300 60.99 -2.49 -12.82
CA SER A 300 62.29 -3.14 -13.00
C SER A 300 63.22 -2.35 -13.91
N ASP A 301 62.72 -1.88 -15.05
CA ASP A 301 63.56 -1.35 -16.13
C ASP A 301 63.59 0.19 -16.17
N HIS A 302 62.67 0.86 -15.47
CA HIS A 302 62.44 2.32 -15.44
C HIS A 302 62.21 2.95 -16.83
N ILE A 303 62.03 2.12 -17.85
CA ILE A 303 61.81 2.49 -19.24
C ILE A 303 60.74 1.54 -19.79
N LEU A 304 59.65 2.10 -20.32
CA LEU A 304 58.65 1.35 -21.07
C LEU A 304 58.75 1.68 -22.55
N LEU A 305 58.51 0.68 -23.39
CA LEU A 305 58.29 0.88 -24.82
C LEU A 305 57.07 1.79 -25.03
N PRO A 306 57.05 2.68 -26.05
CA PRO A 306 55.93 3.60 -26.30
C PRO A 306 54.57 2.90 -26.37
N GLU A 307 54.52 1.72 -26.98
CA GLU A 307 53.33 0.90 -27.13
C GLU A 307 52.82 0.40 -25.77
N PHE A 308 53.72 0.01 -24.87
CA PHE A 308 53.37 -0.44 -23.53
C PHE A 308 52.95 0.71 -22.62
N ASN A 309 53.52 1.91 -22.81
CA ASN A 309 53.05 3.10 -22.12
C ASN A 309 51.61 3.48 -22.53
N LYS A 310 51.29 3.29 -23.82
CA LYS A 310 49.91 3.45 -24.32
C LYS A 310 48.97 2.41 -23.69
N LEU A 311 49.35 1.13 -23.70
CA LEU A 311 48.57 0.06 -23.05
C LEU A 311 48.36 0.30 -21.55
N LEU A 312 49.39 0.81 -20.85
CA LEU A 312 49.31 1.15 -19.44
C LEU A 312 48.25 2.22 -19.20
N THR A 313 48.25 3.27 -20.02
CA THR A 313 47.29 4.38 -19.95
C THR A 313 45.86 3.89 -20.22
N SER A 314 45.67 3.10 -21.28
CA SER A 314 44.35 2.53 -21.64
C SER A 314 43.82 1.59 -20.54
N SER A 315 44.69 0.74 -19.98
CA SER A 315 44.34 -0.18 -18.88
C SER A 315 43.97 0.59 -17.61
N GLN A 316 44.74 1.63 -17.26
CA GLN A 316 44.45 2.48 -16.11
C GLN A 316 43.10 3.19 -16.26
N GLU A 317 42.77 3.69 -17.46
CA GLU A 317 41.48 4.33 -17.71
C GLU A 317 40.32 3.34 -17.54
N PHE A 318 40.43 2.14 -18.10
CA PHE A 318 39.43 1.09 -17.91
C PHE A 318 39.22 0.75 -16.42
N LEU A 319 40.31 0.54 -15.67
CA LEU A 319 40.24 0.21 -14.25
C LEU A 319 39.59 1.34 -13.44
N ARG A 320 39.95 2.60 -13.73
CA ARG A 320 39.39 3.79 -13.07
C ARG A 320 37.90 3.95 -13.35
N GLN A 321 37.46 3.76 -14.60
CA GLN A 321 36.06 3.87 -14.97
C GLN A 321 35.22 2.76 -14.34
N THR A 322 35.75 1.54 -14.30
CA THR A 322 35.08 0.41 -13.63
C THR A 322 35.00 0.64 -12.12
N GLU A 323 36.05 1.15 -11.49
CA GLU A 323 36.03 1.52 -10.05
C GLU A 323 34.97 2.59 -9.75
N LYS A 324 34.86 3.59 -10.62
CA LYS A 324 33.84 4.62 -10.50
C LYS A 324 32.43 4.02 -10.61
N LEU A 325 32.19 3.13 -11.57
CA LEU A 325 30.91 2.43 -11.71
C LEU A 325 30.57 1.62 -10.45
N ILE A 326 31.55 0.90 -9.89
CA ILE A 326 31.39 0.13 -8.65
C ILE A 326 30.97 1.04 -7.49
N LYS A 327 31.67 2.16 -7.33
CA LYS A 327 31.36 3.14 -6.29
C LYS A 327 29.96 3.73 -6.47
N ASP A 328 29.60 4.15 -7.67
CA ASP A 328 28.29 4.75 -7.95
C ASP A 328 27.15 3.75 -7.66
N SER A 329 27.33 2.47 -7.99
CA SER A 329 26.39 1.40 -7.64
C SER A 329 26.29 1.15 -6.13
N ASN A 330 27.41 1.09 -5.42
CA ASN A 330 27.43 0.90 -3.97
C ASN A 330 26.81 2.09 -3.22
N ASP A 331 27.09 3.32 -3.67
CA ASP A 331 26.51 4.55 -3.11
C ASP A 331 24.99 4.56 -3.32
N TYR A 332 24.52 4.14 -4.49
CA TYR A 332 23.09 4.03 -4.78
C TYR A 332 22.40 2.92 -3.94
N ALA A 333 23.00 1.74 -3.84
CA ALA A 333 22.51 0.65 -2.97
C ALA A 333 22.41 1.11 -1.51
N SER A 334 23.42 1.84 -1.03
CA SER A 334 23.42 2.42 0.33
C SER A 334 22.28 3.43 0.52
N HIS A 335 22.02 4.27 -0.48
CA HIS A 335 20.90 5.20 -0.44
C HIS A 335 19.54 4.49 -0.42
N ILE A 336 19.37 3.40 -1.19
CA ILE A 336 18.15 2.58 -1.15
C ILE A 336 17.98 1.90 0.21
N ASN A 337 19.04 1.33 0.77
CA ASN A 337 19.01 0.75 2.12
C ASN A 337 18.65 1.77 3.19
N TYR A 338 19.22 2.98 3.13
CA TYR A 338 18.84 4.06 4.03
C TYR A 338 17.35 4.39 3.94
N TYR A 339 16.84 4.58 2.71
CA TYR A 339 15.43 4.88 2.48
C TYR A 339 14.54 3.73 3.00
N ASN A 340 14.91 2.49 2.69
CA ASN A 340 14.20 1.30 3.11
C ASN A 340 14.06 1.23 4.64
N ASN A 341 15.17 1.32 5.36
CA ASN A 341 15.20 1.23 6.82
C ASN A 341 14.46 2.40 7.49
N LYS A 342 14.53 3.59 6.90
CA LYS A 342 13.93 4.79 7.49
C LYS A 342 12.43 4.88 7.26
N TYR A 343 11.91 4.30 6.17
CA TYR A 343 10.54 4.56 5.73
C TYR A 343 9.72 3.30 5.40
N LEU A 344 10.31 2.20 4.95
CA LEU A 344 9.54 1.05 4.47
C LEU A 344 9.59 -0.17 5.41
N SER A 345 10.67 -0.33 6.17
CA SER A 345 10.85 -1.50 7.04
C SER A 345 9.84 -1.50 8.20
N ALA A 346 9.62 -2.67 8.78
CA ALA A 346 8.67 -2.85 9.89
C ALA A 346 9.05 -2.02 11.12
N GLU A 347 10.34 -1.75 11.30
CA GLU A 347 10.91 -0.97 12.39
C GLU A 347 10.87 0.54 12.11
N SER A 348 10.53 0.96 10.89
CA SER A 348 10.46 2.37 10.56
C SER A 348 9.35 3.07 11.33
N GLU A 349 9.61 4.31 11.77
CA GLU A 349 8.66 5.11 12.53
C GLU A 349 7.32 5.28 11.78
N TYR A 350 7.37 5.37 10.44
CA TYR A 350 6.17 5.50 9.62
C TYR A 350 5.33 4.22 9.61
N GLN A 351 5.94 3.03 9.50
CA GLN A 351 5.19 1.77 9.58
C GLN A 351 4.65 1.51 10.99
N ILE A 352 5.42 1.83 12.04
CA ILE A 352 4.97 1.70 13.43
C ILE A 352 3.73 2.54 13.68
N ARG A 353 3.77 3.84 13.32
CA ARG A 353 2.62 4.73 13.45
C ARG A 353 1.42 4.28 12.62
N LEU A 354 1.65 3.74 11.42
CA LEU A 354 0.59 3.22 10.56
C LEU A 354 -0.12 2.01 11.23
N LEU A 355 0.65 1.10 11.85
CA LEU A 355 0.11 -0.02 12.63
C LEU A 355 -0.61 0.43 13.90
N GLU A 356 -0.09 1.43 14.61
CA GLU A 356 -0.76 2.01 15.77
C GLU A 356 -2.13 2.57 15.40
N ILE A 357 -2.21 3.30 14.28
CA ILE A 357 -3.49 3.82 13.77
C ILE A 357 -4.41 2.65 13.39
N SER A 358 -3.92 1.60 12.71
CA SER A 358 -4.75 0.45 12.36
C SER A 358 -5.38 -0.21 13.59
N LYS A 359 -4.56 -0.51 14.62
CA LYS A 359 -5.02 -1.10 15.89
C LYS A 359 -6.01 -0.22 16.64
N LEU A 360 -5.83 1.10 16.57
CA LEU A 360 -6.78 2.04 17.16
C LEU A 360 -8.15 1.99 16.46
N LEU A 361 -8.19 1.69 15.16
CA LEU A 361 -9.42 1.58 14.39
C LEU A 361 -10.10 0.21 14.52
N GLU A 362 -9.34 -0.88 14.73
CA GLU A 362 -9.86 -2.24 14.96
C GLU A 362 -10.92 -2.32 16.07
N ALA A 363 -10.85 -1.45 17.07
CA ALA A 363 -11.82 -1.46 18.17
C ALA A 363 -13.24 -1.00 17.77
N PHE A 364 -13.41 -0.46 16.56
CA PHE A 364 -14.64 0.20 16.11
C PHE A 364 -15.26 -0.45 14.85
N VAL A 365 -14.53 -1.40 14.26
CA VAL A 365 -14.87 -2.17 13.05
C VAL A 365 -15.17 -3.59 13.48
#